data_AF-A0A847LPQ8-F1
#
_entry.id   AF-A0A847LPQ8-F1
#
_cell.length_a   1.000
_cell.length_b   1.000
_cell.length_c   1.000
_cell.angle_alpha   90.00
_cell.angle_beta   90.00
_cell.angle_gamma   90.00
#
_symmetry.space_group_name_H-M   'P 1'
#
loop_
_entity.id
_entity.type
_entity.pdbx_description
1 polymer ?
#
loop_
_entity_poly.entity_id
_entity_poly.type
_entity_poly.pdbx_seq_one_letter_code
_entity_poly.pdbx_strand_id
1 'polypeptide(L)'
;MAGTICRVCGTRKGKRNCPGHGGLICTACCGQERARGFACPGECPHLDQGQQFQATRDEARHWSRLRDRLQGFAYAHLGLEDLLEGLERVIRRVEHQTGRLNDRDVRQGLERWLADLAPADELFQGAAPPSPPATQPGRLLLDSLREAYPDEEWPERSRARLVRGIKRILLSVVDHHDPAEPAAYLKFIREYLPAVDDGDDDAEDRESPDVFGGDDPEDLETMLEGQIPDAGEQRAYLLEAFDGEEPSLDSLVLEKYEIRFQPPIPGLIDRNPPPLVRHPEVRDLLETDPAAARRMLEKWLADYPGNPVLVHFLGQLAGAGGDEAEAARLAEENYRACPDYLFARCDWAMALMRADRDQEVPGVVGGGFLLPRIFPGRKVFHVSELVAVCQVASRYYARQQKPAVAKRFLDLVRQVEPDHPLLHTEESYALSLFSRLKASFRRLFGRPGTDDRRQATGTDGHDPD
;
A
#
# COMPACT_ATOMS: atom_id res chain seq x y z
N MET A 1 59.69 18.28 -14.75
CA MET A 1 59.56 18.15 -13.28
C MET A 1 59.05 16.76 -12.97
N ALA A 2 59.84 15.92 -12.29
CA ALA A 2 59.48 14.54 -11.97
C ALA A 2 58.23 14.53 -11.08
N GLY A 3 57.15 13.88 -11.53
CA GLY A 3 55.95 13.72 -10.73
C GLY A 3 56.26 12.83 -9.53
N THR A 4 56.30 13.41 -8.34
CA THR A 4 56.63 12.70 -7.10
C THR A 4 55.71 11.49 -6.94
N ILE A 5 56.31 10.31 -6.91
CA ILE A 5 55.61 9.04 -6.73
C ILE A 5 55.05 8.98 -5.30
N CYS A 6 53.92 8.31 -5.12
CA CYS A 6 53.29 8.10 -3.82
C CYS A 6 54.26 7.43 -2.85
N ARG A 7 54.51 8.07 -1.70
CA ARG A 7 55.38 7.53 -0.65
C ARG A 7 54.92 6.21 -0.02
N VAL A 8 53.64 5.86 -0.17
CA VAL A 8 53.06 4.65 0.44
C VAL A 8 53.15 3.45 -0.51
N CYS A 9 52.70 3.59 -1.76
CA CYS A 9 52.65 2.46 -2.70
C CYS A 9 53.77 2.44 -3.73
N GLY A 10 54.59 3.49 -3.84
CA GLY A 10 55.75 3.53 -4.76
C GLY A 10 55.41 3.42 -6.26
N THR A 11 54.14 3.37 -6.63
CA THR A 11 53.69 3.00 -7.99
C THR A 11 52.80 4.07 -8.63
N ARG A 12 51.92 4.72 -7.85
CA ARG A 12 51.01 5.75 -8.35
C ARG A 12 51.59 7.15 -8.14
N LYS A 13 51.20 8.12 -8.97
CA LYS A 13 51.56 9.54 -8.79
C LYS A 13 50.99 10.09 -7.47
N GLY A 14 51.84 10.70 -6.66
CA GLY A 14 51.44 11.40 -5.43
C GLY A 14 50.71 12.69 -5.77
N LYS A 15 49.54 12.90 -5.16
CA LYS A 15 48.67 14.06 -5.42
C LYS A 15 48.23 14.79 -4.14
N ARG A 16 48.37 14.18 -2.96
CA ARG A 16 47.96 14.74 -1.66
C ARG A 16 49.14 14.80 -0.71
N ASN A 17 49.35 15.92 -0.03
CA ASN A 17 50.37 16.00 1.00
C ASN A 17 49.86 15.31 2.28
N CYS A 18 50.60 14.31 2.79
CA CYS A 18 50.24 13.58 3.99
C CYS A 18 51.14 13.99 5.16
N PRO A 19 50.58 14.65 6.19
CA PRO A 19 51.35 15.03 7.39
C PRO A 19 51.98 13.82 8.10
N GLY A 20 51.25 12.69 8.19
CA GLY A 20 51.71 11.48 8.88
C GLY A 20 52.85 10.72 8.19
N HIS A 21 53.04 10.91 6.87
CA HIS A 21 54.14 10.29 6.10
C HIS A 21 55.15 11.31 5.57
N GLY A 22 55.01 12.58 5.96
CA GLY A 22 55.90 13.68 5.60
C GLY A 22 56.09 13.89 4.09
N GLY A 23 55.08 13.61 3.26
CA GLY A 23 55.19 13.78 1.80
C GLY A 23 53.96 13.40 0.98
N LEU A 24 54.13 13.41 -0.34
CA LEU A 24 53.03 13.20 -1.29
C LEU A 24 52.59 11.72 -1.36
N ILE A 25 51.29 11.48 -1.21
CA ILE A 25 50.63 10.17 -1.37
C ILE A 25 49.55 10.24 -2.45
N CYS A 26 49.18 9.10 -3.03
CA CYS A 26 48.09 9.02 -4.01
C CYS A 26 46.72 9.01 -3.33
N THR A 27 45.68 9.37 -4.07
CA THR A 27 44.28 9.45 -3.59
C THR A 27 43.77 8.11 -3.07
N ALA A 28 44.20 6.99 -3.66
CA ALA A 28 43.78 5.65 -3.27
C ALA A 28 44.40 5.19 -1.93
N CYS A 29 45.72 5.36 -1.74
CA CYS A 29 46.36 5.07 -0.45
C CYS A 29 45.83 5.97 0.66
N CYS A 30 45.59 7.25 0.35
CA CYS A 30 44.92 8.18 1.27
C CYS A 30 43.48 7.73 1.61
N GLY A 31 42.75 7.09 0.69
CA GLY A 31 41.40 6.61 0.95
C GLY A 31 41.33 5.30 1.74
N GLN A 32 42.30 4.39 1.53
CA GLN A 32 42.31 3.06 2.18
C GLN A 32 42.82 3.10 3.62
N GLU A 33 43.87 3.88 3.89
CA GLU A 33 44.61 3.81 5.16
C GLU A 33 44.33 4.98 6.13
N ARG A 34 43.64 6.03 5.68
CA ARG A 34 43.30 7.19 6.51
C ARG A 34 42.39 6.78 7.67
N ALA A 35 42.78 7.18 8.89
CA ALA A 35 42.12 6.83 10.15
C ALA A 35 42.07 5.31 10.48
N ARG A 36 42.75 4.46 9.71
CA ARG A 36 42.89 3.01 9.98
C ARG A 36 44.33 2.60 10.16
N GLY A 37 45.21 2.98 9.23
CA GLY A 37 46.64 2.71 9.25
C GLY A 37 47.52 3.97 9.35
N PHE A 38 46.96 5.17 9.09
CA PHE A 38 47.69 6.44 9.18
C PHE A 38 47.34 7.21 10.47
N ALA A 39 48.36 7.72 11.15
CA ALA A 39 48.23 8.71 12.22
C ALA A 39 47.85 10.09 11.63
N CYS A 40 46.60 10.22 11.19
CA CYS A 40 46.10 11.46 10.61
C CYS A 40 45.88 12.51 11.72
N PRO A 41 46.47 13.72 11.62
CA PRO A 41 46.15 14.81 12.53
C PRO A 41 44.71 15.29 12.31
N GLY A 42 44.07 15.81 13.36
CA GLY A 42 42.68 16.31 13.31
C GLY A 42 42.47 17.42 12.27
N GLU A 43 43.50 18.23 11.99
CA GLU A 43 43.47 19.32 11.01
C GLU A 43 43.68 18.84 9.56
N CYS A 44 43.76 17.54 9.30
CA CYS A 44 43.95 17.03 7.94
C CYS A 44 42.73 17.36 7.06
N PRO A 45 42.86 18.16 5.98
CA PRO A 45 41.73 18.56 5.14
C PRO A 45 41.09 17.38 4.41
N HIS A 46 41.83 16.27 4.28
CA HIS A 46 41.33 15.04 3.70
C HIS A 46 40.73 14.09 4.74
N LEU A 47 40.94 14.30 6.05
CA LEU A 47 40.34 13.49 7.11
C LEU A 47 38.85 13.82 7.24
N ASP A 48 38.52 15.10 7.39
CA ASP A 48 37.14 15.57 7.57
C ASP A 48 36.28 15.28 6.33
N GLN A 49 36.71 15.68 5.13
CA GLN A 49 36.06 15.31 3.85
C GLN A 49 35.92 13.79 3.68
N GLY A 50 36.84 13.05 4.28
CA GLY A 50 36.85 11.61 4.29
C GLY A 50 35.80 10.97 5.16
N GLN A 51 35.70 11.46 6.38
CA GLN A 51 34.71 11.05 7.37
C GLN A 51 33.31 11.40 6.88
N GLN A 52 33.12 12.59 6.30
CA GLN A 52 31.85 13.01 5.70
C GLN A 52 31.45 12.09 4.54
N PHE A 53 32.35 11.84 3.57
CA PHE A 53 32.05 10.94 2.44
C PHE A 53 31.74 9.51 2.90
N GLN A 54 32.43 9.02 3.93
CA GLN A 54 32.18 7.69 4.47
C GLN A 54 30.87 7.63 5.24
N ALA A 55 30.56 8.64 6.04
CA ALA A 55 29.27 8.79 6.72
C ALA A 55 28.10 8.84 5.74
N THR A 56 28.19 9.62 4.65
CA THR A 56 27.16 9.67 3.60
C THR A 56 26.96 8.31 2.93
N ARG A 57 28.04 7.56 2.66
CA ARG A 57 27.94 6.21 2.08
C ARG A 57 27.35 5.20 3.06
N ASP A 58 27.72 5.27 4.31
CA ASP A 58 27.20 4.39 5.35
C ASP A 58 25.72 4.70 5.62
N GLU A 59 25.32 5.98 5.57
CA GLU A 59 23.93 6.42 5.63
C GLU A 59 23.11 5.93 4.42
N ALA A 60 23.60 6.10 3.19
CA ALA A 60 22.92 5.58 1.99
C ALA A 60 22.78 4.04 2.01
N ARG A 61 23.81 3.33 2.50
CA ARG A 61 23.74 1.88 2.71
C ARG A 61 22.74 1.49 3.79
N HIS A 62 22.64 2.28 4.85
CA HIS A 62 21.67 2.06 5.93
C HIS A 62 20.25 2.19 5.40
N TRP A 63 19.94 3.26 4.67
CA TRP A 63 18.63 3.44 4.01
C TRP A 63 18.28 2.30 3.06
N SER A 64 19.23 1.85 2.24
CA SER A 64 19.03 0.70 1.34
C SER A 64 18.74 -0.59 2.12
N ARG A 65 19.52 -0.89 3.18
CA ARG A 65 19.30 -2.09 4.00
C ARG A 65 17.96 -2.05 4.73
N LEU A 66 17.61 -0.89 5.25
CA LEU A 66 16.35 -0.70 5.96
C LEU A 66 15.17 -0.91 5.01
N ARG A 67 15.26 -0.39 3.78
CA ARG A 67 14.30 -0.66 2.70
C ARG A 67 14.16 -2.16 2.43
N ASP A 68 15.26 -2.86 2.19
CA ASP A 68 15.24 -4.30 1.88
C ASP A 68 14.60 -5.12 3.02
N ARG A 69 14.89 -4.76 4.28
CA ARG A 69 14.36 -5.46 5.46
C ARG A 69 12.90 -5.10 5.76
N LEU A 70 12.46 -3.89 5.44
CA LEU A 70 11.08 -3.45 5.66
C LEU A 70 10.13 -3.82 4.52
N GLN A 71 10.64 -4.10 3.31
CA GLN A 71 9.81 -4.53 2.17
C GLN A 71 9.01 -5.80 2.46
N GLY A 72 9.50 -6.70 3.33
CA GLY A 72 8.76 -7.87 3.81
C GLY A 72 7.61 -7.56 4.78
N PHE A 73 7.55 -6.35 5.35
CA PHE A 73 6.52 -5.89 6.28
C PHE A 73 5.44 -5.03 5.61
N ALA A 74 5.53 -4.80 4.29
CA ALA A 74 4.65 -3.91 3.54
C ALA A 74 3.16 -4.34 3.50
N TYR A 75 2.82 -5.51 4.06
CA TYR A 75 1.52 -6.15 3.89
C TYR A 75 0.75 -6.45 5.20
N ALA A 76 1.28 -6.15 6.38
CA ALA A 76 0.66 -6.50 7.67
C ALA A 76 0.11 -5.28 8.44
N HIS A 77 -1.03 -4.71 8.03
CA HIS A 77 -1.58 -3.46 8.60
C HIS A 77 -2.97 -3.54 9.26
N LEU A 78 -3.57 -4.73 9.40
CA LEU A 78 -4.86 -4.88 10.05
C LEU A 78 -4.88 -4.29 11.47
N GLY A 79 -5.76 -3.31 11.71
CA GLY A 79 -6.06 -2.75 13.04
C GLY A 79 -5.00 -1.80 13.60
N LEU A 80 -4.22 -1.13 12.75
CA LEU A 80 -3.17 -0.17 13.16
C LEU A 80 -3.57 1.29 12.95
N GLU A 81 -4.76 1.59 12.43
CA GLU A 81 -5.18 2.91 11.96
C GLU A 81 -5.01 4.00 13.03
N ASP A 82 -5.68 3.86 14.17
CA ASP A 82 -5.61 4.83 15.27
C ASP A 82 -4.20 4.94 15.84
N LEU A 83 -3.46 3.83 15.80
CA LEU A 83 -2.09 3.78 16.29
C LEU A 83 -1.15 4.55 15.36
N LEU A 84 -1.26 4.34 14.05
CA LEU A 84 -0.47 5.06 13.05
C LEU A 84 -0.78 6.56 13.11
N GLU A 85 -2.06 6.91 13.18
CA GLU A 85 -2.47 8.31 13.31
C GLU A 85 -1.95 8.94 14.61
N GLY A 86 -2.06 8.24 15.75
CA GLY A 86 -1.52 8.72 17.02
C GLY A 86 0.01 8.91 17.00
N LEU A 87 0.75 7.96 16.41
CA LEU A 87 2.19 8.06 16.22
C LEU A 87 2.57 9.25 15.33
N GLU A 88 1.87 9.44 14.21
CA GLU A 88 2.12 10.55 13.30
C GLU A 88 1.73 11.91 13.93
N ARG A 89 0.66 11.98 14.73
CA ARG A 89 0.31 13.19 15.48
C ARG A 89 1.41 13.58 16.48
N VAL A 90 2.04 12.63 17.17
CA VAL A 90 3.20 12.92 18.04
C VAL A 90 4.37 13.48 17.22
N ILE A 91 4.67 12.86 16.07
CA ILE A 91 5.71 13.36 15.16
C ILE A 91 5.42 14.79 14.70
N ARG A 92 4.17 15.08 14.32
CA ARG A 92 3.73 16.42 13.87
C ARG A 92 3.78 17.45 14.97
N ARG A 93 3.40 17.09 16.20
CA ARG A 93 3.52 17.97 17.38
C ARG A 93 4.97 18.36 17.61
N VAL A 94 5.89 17.40 17.61
CA VAL A 94 7.32 17.66 17.82
C VAL A 94 7.94 18.42 16.64
N GLU A 95 7.51 18.15 15.40
CA GLU A 95 7.90 18.93 14.23
C GLU A 95 7.48 20.40 14.40
N HIS A 96 6.24 20.65 14.83
CA HIS A 96 5.73 22.00 15.06
C HIS A 96 6.49 22.72 16.18
N GLN A 97 6.70 22.05 17.32
CA GLN A 97 7.40 22.61 18.47
C GLN A 97 8.87 22.96 18.17
N THR A 98 9.55 22.13 17.39
CA THR A 98 10.99 22.29 17.15
C THR A 98 11.31 23.08 15.88
N GLY A 99 10.44 23.04 14.86
CA GLY A 99 10.65 23.61 13.54
C GLY A 99 11.88 23.10 12.79
N ARG A 100 12.58 22.08 13.32
CA ARG A 100 13.89 21.60 12.85
C ARG A 100 14.00 20.08 12.79
N LEU A 101 12.91 19.37 13.13
CA LEU A 101 12.84 17.93 12.96
C LEU A 101 13.02 17.58 11.48
N ASN A 102 13.74 16.49 11.20
CA ASN A 102 13.96 15.97 9.85
C ASN A 102 13.75 14.45 9.82
N ASP A 103 13.72 13.85 8.63
CA ASP A 103 13.40 12.44 8.44
C ASP A 103 14.44 11.51 9.08
N ARG A 104 15.70 11.97 9.17
CA ARG A 104 16.76 11.23 9.88
C ARG A 104 16.49 11.18 11.38
N ASP A 105 16.04 12.28 11.97
CA ASP A 105 15.67 12.33 13.38
C ASP A 105 14.48 11.41 13.68
N VAL A 106 13.46 11.42 12.81
CA VAL A 106 12.30 10.51 12.89
C VAL A 106 12.74 9.05 12.84
N ARG A 107 13.54 8.68 11.82
CA ARG A 107 14.08 7.32 11.69
C ARG A 107 14.87 6.92 12.94
N GLN A 108 15.80 7.75 13.40
CA GLN A 108 16.65 7.42 14.55
C GLN A 108 15.82 7.24 15.83
N GLY A 109 14.80 8.07 16.05
CA GLY A 109 13.89 7.94 17.18
C GLY A 109 13.12 6.63 17.14
N LEU A 110 12.50 6.31 16.00
CA LEU A 110 11.70 5.10 15.81
C LEU A 110 12.54 3.81 15.84
N GLU A 111 13.71 3.79 15.21
CA GLU A 111 14.63 2.64 15.28
C GLU A 111 15.11 2.41 16.72
N ARG A 112 15.44 3.49 17.45
CA ARG A 112 15.84 3.38 18.85
C ARG A 112 14.72 2.83 19.71
N TRP A 113 13.52 3.36 19.56
CA TRP A 113 12.36 2.92 20.32
C TRP A 113 12.00 1.47 20.02
N LEU A 114 12.03 1.09 18.74
CA LEU A 114 11.81 -0.30 18.33
C LEU A 114 12.86 -1.25 18.91
N ALA A 115 14.13 -0.84 19.01
CA ALA A 115 15.17 -1.66 19.62
C ALA A 115 14.97 -1.84 21.13
N ASP A 116 14.41 -0.84 21.81
CA ASP A 116 14.07 -0.95 23.23
C ASP A 116 12.83 -1.87 23.42
N LEU A 117 11.82 -1.76 22.55
CA LEU A 117 10.60 -2.55 22.57
C LEU A 117 10.79 -3.99 22.07
N ALA A 118 11.68 -4.23 21.12
CA ALA A 118 11.88 -5.54 20.50
C ALA A 118 13.37 -5.73 20.16
N PRO A 119 14.23 -5.98 21.17
CA PRO A 119 15.67 -6.10 20.96
C PRO A 119 16.06 -7.29 20.07
N ALA A 120 15.20 -8.31 19.97
CA ALA A 120 15.39 -9.49 19.13
C ALA A 120 14.81 -9.32 17.71
N ASP A 121 14.31 -8.14 17.36
CA ASP A 121 13.69 -7.89 16.06
C ASP A 121 14.64 -8.14 14.89
N GLU A 122 14.12 -8.72 13.81
CA GLU A 122 14.90 -9.04 12.60
C GLU A 122 15.53 -7.81 11.94
N LEU A 123 14.97 -6.61 12.15
CA LEU A 123 15.59 -5.37 11.70
C LEU A 123 16.97 -5.12 12.30
N PHE A 124 17.29 -5.71 13.45
CA PHE A 124 18.56 -5.51 14.15
C PHE A 124 19.48 -6.74 14.13
N GLN A 125 19.07 -7.85 13.49
CA GLN A 125 19.90 -9.05 13.39
C GLN A 125 21.26 -8.74 12.73
N GLY A 126 22.33 -9.13 13.43
CA GLY A 126 23.72 -8.95 13.00
C GLY A 126 24.24 -7.51 13.10
N ALA A 127 23.53 -6.59 13.76
CA ALA A 127 23.94 -5.21 13.97
C ALA A 127 23.92 -4.84 15.46
N ALA A 128 24.73 -3.86 15.86
CA ALA A 128 24.62 -3.26 17.19
C ALA A 128 23.30 -2.47 17.29
N PRO A 129 22.69 -2.37 18.48
CA PRO A 129 21.48 -1.57 18.67
C PRO A 129 21.67 -0.12 18.21
N PRO A 130 20.67 0.50 17.57
CA PRO A 130 20.74 1.90 17.19
C PRO A 130 21.01 2.79 18.40
N SER A 131 21.93 3.74 18.21
CA SER A 131 22.21 4.77 19.21
C SER A 131 21.03 5.76 19.29
N PRO A 132 20.74 6.35 20.45
CA PRO A 132 19.70 7.36 20.56
C PRO A 132 20.01 8.57 19.67
N PRO A 133 18.97 9.34 19.26
CA PRO A 133 19.16 10.52 18.42
C PRO A 133 20.16 11.52 19.01
N ALA A 134 21.11 11.97 18.19
CA ALA A 134 22.14 12.91 18.62
C ALA A 134 21.66 14.37 18.64
N THR A 135 20.59 14.67 17.91
CA THR A 135 19.99 16.01 17.83
C THR A 135 18.99 16.23 18.97
N GLN A 136 18.76 17.49 19.34
CA GLN A 136 17.74 17.83 20.32
C GLN A 136 16.30 17.49 19.84
N PRO A 137 15.90 17.81 18.59
CA PRO A 137 14.58 17.43 18.08
C PRO A 137 14.34 15.92 18.07
N GLY A 138 15.34 15.12 17.68
CA GLY A 138 15.22 13.67 17.68
C GLY A 138 15.07 13.08 19.08
N ARG A 139 15.77 13.64 20.09
CA ARG A 139 15.59 13.23 21.49
C ARG A 139 14.19 13.56 22.00
N LEU A 140 13.73 14.78 21.74
CA LEU A 140 12.38 15.20 22.10
C LEU A 140 11.33 14.29 21.47
N LEU A 141 11.50 13.92 20.20
CA LEU A 141 10.60 12.97 19.53
C LEU A 141 10.56 11.61 20.24
N LEU A 142 11.72 11.04 20.55
CA LEU A 142 11.80 9.76 21.24
C LEU A 142 11.12 9.82 22.62
N ASP A 143 11.34 10.90 23.37
CA ASP A 143 10.75 11.09 24.68
C ASP A 143 9.22 11.27 24.59
N SER A 144 8.73 12.10 23.65
CA SER A 144 7.30 12.30 23.43
C SER A 144 6.57 11.05 22.96
N LEU A 145 7.22 10.19 22.17
CA LEU A 145 6.64 8.90 21.77
C LEU A 145 6.48 7.96 22.97
N ARG A 146 7.45 7.91 23.87
CA ARG A 146 7.37 7.11 25.11
C ARG A 146 6.36 7.66 26.11
N GLU A 147 6.22 8.97 26.18
CA GLU A 147 5.23 9.62 27.03
C GLU A 147 3.80 9.35 26.52
N ALA A 148 3.59 9.44 25.21
CA ALA A 148 2.29 9.14 24.60
C ALA A 148 1.91 7.66 24.67
N TYR A 149 2.91 6.77 24.75
CA TYR A 149 2.73 5.32 24.80
C TYR A 149 3.62 4.74 25.93
N PRO A 150 3.21 4.89 27.20
CA PRO A 150 4.01 4.47 28.35
C PRO A 150 4.08 2.94 28.48
N ASP A 151 5.26 2.43 28.84
CA ASP A 151 5.64 1.00 28.84
C ASP A 151 5.02 0.15 29.98
N GLU A 152 4.21 0.72 30.88
CA GLU A 152 3.75 0.00 32.08
C GLU A 152 2.78 -1.15 31.74
N GLU A 153 3.36 -2.36 31.73
CA GLU A 153 2.70 -3.68 31.64
C GLU A 153 1.80 -3.92 30.43
N TRP A 154 2.23 -3.51 29.23
CA TRP A 154 1.49 -3.87 28.02
C TRP A 154 1.38 -5.39 27.83
N PRO A 155 0.17 -5.90 27.54
CA PRO A 155 0.00 -7.26 27.04
C PRO A 155 0.86 -7.50 25.80
N GLU A 156 1.37 -8.72 25.64
CA GLU A 156 2.24 -9.11 24.51
C GLU A 156 1.64 -8.72 23.15
N ARG A 157 0.32 -8.83 23.00
CA ARG A 157 -0.42 -8.43 21.79
C ARG A 157 -0.33 -6.92 21.50
N SER A 158 -0.39 -6.08 22.53
CA SER A 158 -0.31 -4.62 22.41
C SER A 158 1.10 -4.18 22.05
N ARG A 159 2.11 -4.81 22.66
CA ARG A 159 3.52 -4.61 22.30
C ARG A 159 3.79 -5.02 20.84
N ALA A 160 3.28 -6.17 20.40
CA ALA A 160 3.38 -6.61 19.01
C ALA A 160 2.64 -5.68 18.03
N ARG A 161 1.49 -5.11 18.43
CA ARG A 161 0.77 -4.08 17.66
C ARG A 161 1.62 -2.82 17.48
N LEU A 162 2.25 -2.33 18.54
CA LEU A 162 3.13 -1.16 18.46
C LEU A 162 4.38 -1.42 17.64
N VAL A 163 5.03 -2.56 17.80
CA VAL A 163 6.18 -2.97 16.97
C VAL A 163 5.81 -2.92 15.48
N ARG A 164 4.64 -3.43 15.10
CA ARG A 164 4.14 -3.35 13.70
C ARG A 164 3.88 -1.90 13.27
N GLY A 165 3.26 -1.09 14.13
CA GLY A 165 3.01 0.34 13.87
C GLY A 165 4.31 1.12 13.61
N ILE A 166 5.32 0.96 14.47
CA ILE A 166 6.62 1.62 14.34
C ILE A 166 7.31 1.21 13.02
N LYS A 167 7.33 -0.09 12.71
CA LYS A 167 7.90 -0.59 11.44
C LYS A 167 7.21 0.01 10.22
N ARG A 168 5.91 0.25 10.30
CA ARG A 168 5.14 0.85 9.21
C ARG A 168 5.45 2.34 9.02
N ILE A 169 5.60 3.09 10.10
CA ILE A 169 6.07 4.49 10.00
C ILE A 169 7.50 4.51 9.46
N LEU A 170 8.39 3.63 9.93
CA LEU A 170 9.75 3.50 9.39
C LEU A 170 9.76 3.21 7.88
N LEU A 171 8.87 2.33 7.40
CA LEU A 171 8.71 2.08 5.96
C LEU A 171 8.27 3.35 5.22
N SER A 172 7.31 4.09 5.78
CA SER A 172 6.86 5.38 5.23
C SER A 172 8.01 6.40 5.11
N VAL A 173 8.84 6.50 6.15
CA VAL A 173 10.03 7.36 6.17
C VAL A 173 11.04 6.92 5.10
N VAL A 174 11.22 5.61 4.90
CA VAL A 174 12.12 5.05 3.88
C VAL A 174 11.61 5.27 2.45
N ASP A 175 10.30 5.13 2.23
CA ASP A 175 9.69 5.30 0.91
C ASP A 175 9.74 6.75 0.43
N HIS A 176 9.62 7.71 1.37
CA HIS A 176 9.68 9.14 1.09
C HIS A 176 11.09 9.72 1.24
N HIS A 177 12.10 8.93 1.60
CA HIS A 177 13.45 9.43 1.77
C HIS A 177 14.02 10.00 0.47
N ASP A 178 14.29 11.31 0.48
CA ASP A 178 15.04 11.99 -0.58
C ASP A 178 16.33 12.61 -0.01
N PRO A 179 17.52 12.19 -0.47
CA PRO A 179 18.78 12.81 -0.07
C PRO A 179 18.88 14.32 -0.33
N ALA A 180 18.09 14.85 -1.28
CA ALA A 180 18.03 16.27 -1.59
C ALA A 180 17.01 17.04 -0.72
N GLU A 181 16.05 16.35 -0.10
CA GLU A 181 15.00 16.94 0.74
C GLU A 181 14.96 16.23 2.11
N PRO A 182 15.72 16.71 3.12
CA PRO A 182 15.88 16.04 4.42
C PRO A 182 14.60 15.87 5.25
N ALA A 183 13.50 16.51 4.84
CA ALA A 183 12.21 16.53 5.52
C ALA A 183 11.08 16.10 4.56
N ALA A 184 11.39 15.24 3.59
CA ALA A 184 10.45 14.79 2.57
C ALA A 184 9.29 13.99 3.18
N TYR A 185 9.56 13.09 4.12
CA TYR A 185 8.51 12.41 4.89
C TYR A 185 7.71 13.40 5.76
N LEU A 186 8.36 14.33 6.44
CA LEU A 186 7.67 15.35 7.25
C LEU A 186 6.78 16.29 6.41
N LYS A 187 7.23 16.64 5.20
CA LYS A 187 6.42 17.36 4.22
C LYS A 187 5.24 16.55 3.74
N PHE A 188 5.44 15.25 3.49
CA PHE A 188 4.36 14.32 3.18
C PHE A 188 3.31 14.32 4.30
N ILE A 189 3.66 14.02 5.55
CA ILE A 189 2.65 13.95 6.64
C ILE A 189 2.01 15.31 6.98
N ARG A 190 2.68 16.44 6.72
CA ARG A 190 2.12 17.80 6.87
C ARG A 190 0.85 18.01 6.07
N GLU A 191 0.76 17.39 4.91
CA GLU A 191 -0.37 17.55 3.99
C GLU A 191 -1.61 16.79 4.45
N TYR A 192 -1.45 15.79 5.32
CA TYR A 192 -2.54 14.92 5.80
C TYR A 192 -2.92 15.19 7.26
N LEU A 193 -1.97 15.64 8.09
CA LEU A 193 -2.19 16.00 9.49
C LEU A 193 -1.86 17.49 9.70
N PRO A 194 -2.86 18.39 9.62
CA PRO A 194 -2.65 19.80 9.93
C PRO A 194 -2.14 19.94 11.38
N ALA A 195 -1.35 20.98 11.64
CA ALA A 195 -0.94 21.26 13.02
C ALA A 195 -2.21 21.46 13.86
N VAL A 196 -2.33 20.69 14.94
CA VAL A 196 -3.38 20.94 15.93
C VAL A 196 -3.05 22.30 16.55
N ASP A 197 -3.97 23.25 16.41
CA ASP A 197 -3.85 24.55 17.08
C ASP A 197 -3.99 24.27 18.58
N ASP A 198 -2.96 24.56 19.37
CA ASP A 198 -2.95 24.42 20.84
C ASP A 198 -3.82 25.53 21.48
N GLY A 199 -5.04 25.68 20.99
CA GLY A 199 -5.97 26.76 21.33
C GLY A 199 -7.39 26.22 21.50
N ASP A 200 -7.55 25.31 22.45
CA ASP A 200 -8.66 25.30 23.41
C ASP A 200 -8.43 24.16 24.39
N ASP A 201 -7.88 24.54 25.55
CA ASP A 201 -8.00 23.82 26.81
C ASP A 201 -9.49 23.69 27.14
N ASP A 202 -10.08 22.57 26.76
CA ASP A 202 -11.16 21.91 27.51
C ASP A 202 -10.82 20.41 27.55
N ALA A 203 -9.70 20.12 28.21
CA ALA A 203 -9.19 18.77 28.46
C ALA A 203 -9.69 18.22 29.82
N GLU A 204 -10.97 18.42 30.15
CA GLU A 204 -11.58 17.77 31.32
C GLU A 204 -12.78 16.84 31.03
N ASP A 205 -13.31 16.78 29.80
CA ASP A 205 -14.47 15.89 29.51
C ASP A 205 -14.30 14.96 28.29
N ARG A 206 -13.07 14.76 27.78
CA ARG A 206 -12.81 13.60 26.92
C ARG A 206 -12.38 12.45 27.82
N GLU A 207 -13.36 11.65 28.23
CA GLU A 207 -13.13 10.28 28.68
C GLU A 207 -12.02 9.68 27.80
N SER A 208 -10.99 9.17 28.46
CA SER A 208 -9.92 8.42 27.79
C SER A 208 -10.59 7.48 26.81
N PRO A 209 -10.21 7.46 25.51
CA PRO A 209 -10.89 6.60 24.55
C PRO A 209 -10.78 5.20 25.13
N ASP A 210 -11.93 4.64 25.50
CA ASP A 210 -12.00 3.33 26.12
C ASP A 210 -11.22 2.39 25.20
N VAL A 211 -10.04 1.98 25.66
CA VAL A 211 -9.07 1.19 24.89
C VAL A 211 -9.61 -0.24 24.65
N PHE A 212 -10.85 -0.50 25.10
CA PHE A 212 -11.54 -1.77 25.02
C PHE A 212 -13.07 -1.56 24.95
N GLY A 213 -13.60 -1.07 23.82
CA GLY A 213 -14.99 -1.41 23.41
C GLY A 213 -14.95 -2.79 22.73
N GLY A 214 -15.59 -3.85 23.21
CA GLY A 214 -16.96 -3.88 23.69
C GLY A 214 -17.83 -4.20 22.48
N ASP A 215 -18.13 -5.48 22.26
CA ASP A 215 -19.01 -5.97 21.19
C ASP A 215 -20.45 -5.47 21.43
N ASP A 216 -20.72 -4.19 21.20
CA ASP A 216 -22.06 -3.60 21.32
C ASP A 216 -22.68 -3.42 19.92
N PRO A 217 -23.73 -4.18 19.56
CA PRO A 217 -24.31 -4.18 18.22
C PRO A 217 -25.08 -2.91 17.84
N GLU A 218 -25.18 -1.91 18.73
CA GLU A 218 -25.84 -0.63 18.44
C GLU A 218 -24.91 0.40 17.74
N ASP A 219 -23.59 0.19 17.70
CA ASP A 219 -22.65 1.07 16.96
C ASP A 219 -22.63 0.81 15.44
N LEU A 220 -23.24 -0.27 14.97
CA LEU A 220 -23.30 -0.65 13.56
C LEU A 220 -24.27 0.21 12.73
N GLU A 221 -25.30 0.80 13.35
CA GLU A 221 -26.24 1.69 12.63
C GLU A 221 -25.59 3.05 12.30
N THR A 222 -24.61 3.50 13.09
CA THR A 222 -23.87 4.76 12.83
C THR A 222 -22.76 4.58 11.77
N MET A 223 -22.30 3.35 11.53
CA MET A 223 -21.31 3.03 10.48
C MET A 223 -21.88 3.06 9.05
N LEU A 224 -23.21 3.14 8.90
CA LEU A 224 -23.92 3.08 7.61
C LEU A 224 -24.41 4.43 7.08
N GLU A 225 -24.07 5.56 7.74
CA GLU A 225 -24.13 6.88 7.10
C GLU A 225 -23.04 6.95 6.03
N GLY A 226 -23.42 6.56 4.81
CA GLY A 226 -22.55 6.39 3.67
C GLY A 226 -21.55 7.52 3.50
N GLN A 227 -20.26 7.16 3.53
CA GLN A 227 -19.17 8.00 3.04
C GLN A 227 -19.43 8.33 1.57
N ILE A 228 -20.20 9.39 1.32
CA ILE A 228 -20.21 10.04 0.03
C ILE A 228 -18.76 10.43 -0.23
N PRO A 229 -18.13 9.89 -1.28
CA PRO A 229 -16.73 10.18 -1.52
C PRO A 229 -16.52 11.68 -1.62
N ASP A 230 -15.49 12.19 -0.95
CA ASP A 230 -15.22 13.62 -0.98
C ASP A 230 -14.94 14.08 -2.42
N ALA A 231 -15.06 15.39 -2.66
CA ALA A 231 -14.93 15.95 -4.01
C ALA A 231 -13.61 15.58 -4.70
N GLY A 232 -12.52 15.42 -3.95
CA GLY A 232 -11.24 15.03 -4.55
C GLY A 232 -11.09 13.52 -4.71
N GLU A 233 -11.76 12.69 -3.92
CA GLU A 233 -11.87 11.27 -4.23
C GLU A 233 -12.71 11.01 -5.49
N GLN A 234 -13.81 11.76 -5.67
CA GLN A 234 -14.62 11.73 -6.89
C GLN A 234 -13.80 12.17 -8.11
N ARG A 235 -13.02 13.24 -7.96
CA ARG A 235 -12.11 13.71 -9.01
C ARG A 235 -11.01 12.70 -9.33
N ALA A 236 -10.43 12.05 -8.32
CA ALA A 236 -9.40 11.03 -8.51
C ALA A 236 -9.94 9.84 -9.31
N TYR A 237 -11.17 9.41 -8.99
CA TYR A 237 -11.86 8.37 -9.75
C TYR A 237 -12.07 8.78 -11.21
N LEU A 238 -12.66 9.95 -11.47
CA LEU A 238 -12.94 10.42 -12.83
C LEU A 238 -11.65 10.52 -13.66
N LEU A 239 -10.61 11.15 -13.12
CA LEU A 239 -9.33 11.29 -13.84
C LEU A 239 -8.65 9.95 -14.11
N GLU A 240 -8.87 8.93 -13.31
CA GLU A 240 -8.24 7.63 -13.53
C GLU A 240 -9.07 6.72 -14.44
N ALA A 241 -10.40 6.80 -14.31
CA ALA A 241 -11.34 6.12 -15.20
C ALA A 241 -11.15 6.58 -16.65
N PHE A 242 -10.87 7.87 -16.85
CA PHE A 242 -10.69 8.49 -18.16
C PHE A 242 -9.23 8.85 -18.49
N ASP A 243 -8.24 8.22 -17.83
CA ASP A 243 -6.81 8.37 -18.14
C ASP A 243 -6.29 9.83 -18.20
N GLY A 244 -6.92 10.71 -17.44
CA GLY A 244 -6.61 12.14 -17.33
C GLY A 244 -7.35 13.02 -18.33
N GLU A 245 -8.11 12.43 -19.25
CA GLU A 245 -8.94 13.13 -20.21
C GLU A 245 -10.29 13.50 -19.59
N GLU A 246 -10.79 14.69 -19.90
CA GLU A 246 -12.16 15.05 -19.55
C GLU A 246 -13.11 14.34 -20.52
N PRO A 247 -14.02 13.48 -20.03
CA PRO A 247 -14.95 12.80 -20.91
C PRO A 247 -15.88 13.82 -21.57
N SER A 248 -16.01 13.72 -22.89
CA SER A 248 -17.09 14.40 -23.62
C SER A 248 -18.41 13.71 -23.26
N LEU A 249 -19.21 14.35 -22.41
CA LEU A 249 -20.49 13.83 -21.95
C LEU A 249 -21.62 14.35 -22.84
N ASP A 250 -21.81 13.75 -24.01
CA ASP A 250 -22.96 14.04 -24.88
C ASP A 250 -24.28 13.56 -24.23
N SER A 251 -24.22 12.48 -23.44
CA SER A 251 -25.36 11.97 -22.67
C SER A 251 -24.91 11.14 -21.47
N LEU A 252 -25.71 11.15 -20.41
CA LEU A 252 -25.49 10.37 -19.19
C LEU A 252 -26.61 9.35 -19.02
N VAL A 253 -26.26 8.08 -18.82
CA VAL A 253 -27.23 7.00 -18.55
C VAL A 253 -27.01 6.49 -17.13
N LEU A 254 -28.04 6.59 -16.30
CA LEU A 254 -28.02 6.06 -14.94
C LEU A 254 -28.48 4.60 -14.94
N GLU A 255 -27.58 3.69 -14.58
CA GLU A 255 -27.91 2.27 -14.38
C GLU A 255 -28.36 2.03 -12.93
N LYS A 256 -29.65 1.74 -12.75
CA LYS A 256 -30.21 1.34 -11.45
C LYS A 256 -30.57 -0.15 -11.46
N TYR A 257 -30.23 -0.85 -10.37
CA TYR A 257 -30.58 -2.26 -10.13
C TYR A 257 -30.65 -2.55 -8.62
N GLU A 258 -31.23 -3.70 -8.26
CA GLU A 258 -31.45 -4.17 -6.89
C GLU A 258 -30.54 -5.35 -6.56
N ILE A 259 -29.98 -5.36 -5.34
CA ILE A 259 -29.24 -6.49 -4.78
C ILE A 259 -30.12 -7.19 -3.74
N ARG A 260 -30.19 -8.53 -3.81
CA ARG A 260 -30.91 -9.38 -2.85
C ARG A 260 -30.01 -10.44 -2.23
N PHE A 261 -30.29 -10.78 -0.98
CA PHE A 261 -29.56 -11.79 -0.21
C PHE A 261 -30.24 -13.17 -0.23
N GLN A 262 -31.52 -13.21 -0.62
CA GLN A 262 -32.32 -14.43 -0.61
C GLN A 262 -33.13 -14.58 -1.90
N PRO A 263 -33.38 -15.82 -2.34
CA PRO A 263 -34.26 -16.10 -3.47
C PRO A 263 -35.73 -15.75 -3.14
N PRO A 264 -36.58 -15.54 -4.16
CA PRO A 264 -36.28 -15.65 -5.59
C PRO A 264 -35.55 -14.42 -6.14
N ILE A 265 -34.63 -14.68 -7.07
CA ILE A 265 -33.91 -13.66 -7.86
C ILE A 265 -34.50 -13.64 -9.27
N PRO A 266 -35.32 -12.63 -9.64
CA PRO A 266 -35.93 -12.56 -10.96
C PRO A 266 -34.91 -12.64 -12.11
N GLY A 267 -35.15 -13.56 -13.05
CA GLY A 267 -34.28 -13.78 -14.21
C GLY A 267 -32.99 -14.54 -13.91
N LEU A 268 -32.74 -14.97 -12.67
CA LEU A 268 -31.65 -15.90 -12.35
C LEU A 268 -32.05 -17.32 -12.78
N ILE A 269 -31.22 -17.93 -13.61
CA ILE A 269 -31.36 -19.35 -13.96
C ILE A 269 -30.75 -20.16 -12.81
N ASP A 270 -31.58 -20.90 -12.08
CA ASP A 270 -31.10 -21.81 -11.04
C ASP A 270 -30.42 -23.01 -11.69
N ARG A 271 -29.10 -23.11 -11.51
CA ARG A 271 -28.26 -24.20 -12.02
C ARG A 271 -27.81 -25.16 -10.92
N ASN A 272 -28.30 -24.98 -9.68
CA ASN A 272 -27.94 -25.84 -8.56
C ASN A 272 -28.52 -27.26 -8.79
N PRO A 273 -27.69 -28.31 -8.81
CA PRO A 273 -28.21 -29.66 -8.92
C PRO A 273 -28.94 -30.06 -7.62
N PRO A 274 -29.96 -30.95 -7.67
CA PRO A 274 -30.69 -31.41 -6.50
C PRO A 274 -29.86 -31.83 -5.28
N PRO A 275 -28.72 -32.54 -5.40
CA PRO A 275 -27.88 -32.85 -4.24
C PRO A 275 -27.31 -31.61 -3.56
N LEU A 276 -26.92 -30.57 -4.30
CA LEU A 276 -26.41 -29.33 -3.72
C LEU A 276 -27.48 -28.58 -2.91
N VAL A 277 -28.74 -28.65 -3.36
CA VAL A 277 -29.88 -28.07 -2.61
C VAL A 277 -30.17 -28.85 -1.33
N ARG A 278 -30.01 -30.18 -1.35
CA ARG A 278 -30.20 -31.04 -0.16
C ARG A 278 -29.05 -30.98 0.83
N HIS A 279 -27.85 -30.63 0.35
CA HIS A 279 -26.62 -30.59 1.14
C HIS A 279 -25.94 -29.22 1.05
N PRO A 280 -26.59 -28.15 1.56
CA PRO A 280 -26.02 -26.80 1.52
C PRO A 280 -24.72 -26.67 2.32
N GLU A 281 -24.49 -27.55 3.31
CA GLU A 281 -23.28 -27.61 4.15
C GLU A 281 -21.99 -27.80 3.35
N VAL A 282 -22.08 -28.30 2.11
CA VAL A 282 -20.91 -28.42 1.23
C VAL A 282 -20.22 -27.08 1.01
N ARG A 283 -20.94 -25.96 1.10
CA ARG A 283 -20.36 -24.61 0.97
C ARG A 283 -19.42 -24.30 2.13
N ASP A 284 -19.81 -24.66 3.35
CA ASP A 284 -18.97 -24.48 4.54
C ASP A 284 -17.77 -25.45 4.51
N LEU A 285 -17.96 -26.64 3.94
CA LEU A 285 -16.88 -27.62 3.76
C LEU A 285 -15.81 -27.14 2.78
N LEU A 286 -16.10 -26.21 1.87
CA LEU A 286 -15.08 -25.65 0.97
C LEU A 286 -13.90 -25.05 1.74
N GLU A 287 -14.19 -24.46 2.90
CA GLU A 287 -13.20 -23.83 3.77
C GLU A 287 -12.76 -24.77 4.91
N THR A 288 -13.70 -25.50 5.51
CA THR A 288 -13.46 -26.26 6.75
C THR A 288 -12.90 -27.67 6.53
N ASP A 289 -13.30 -28.36 5.46
CA ASP A 289 -12.75 -29.66 5.05
C ASP A 289 -12.74 -29.79 3.51
N PRO A 290 -11.76 -29.15 2.83
CA PRO A 290 -11.64 -29.15 1.38
C PRO A 290 -11.63 -30.56 0.76
N ALA A 291 -11.08 -31.53 1.49
CA ALA A 291 -11.00 -32.91 1.02
C ALA A 291 -12.37 -33.61 1.03
N ALA A 292 -13.19 -33.37 2.06
CA ALA A 292 -14.57 -33.86 2.08
C ALA A 292 -15.43 -33.18 1.02
N ALA A 293 -15.32 -31.86 0.87
CA ALA A 293 -16.03 -31.11 -0.16
C ALA A 293 -15.70 -31.64 -1.57
N ARG A 294 -14.41 -31.83 -1.88
CA ARG A 294 -13.96 -32.39 -3.17
C ARG A 294 -14.60 -33.75 -3.45
N ARG A 295 -14.56 -34.69 -2.49
CA ARG A 295 -15.18 -36.02 -2.66
C ARG A 295 -16.68 -35.95 -2.96
N MET A 296 -17.39 -35.04 -2.28
CA MET A 296 -18.84 -34.84 -2.51
C MET A 296 -19.11 -34.26 -3.90
N LEU A 297 -18.38 -33.22 -4.28
CA LEU A 297 -18.53 -32.54 -5.57
C LEU A 297 -18.18 -33.45 -6.74
N GLU A 298 -17.09 -34.22 -6.66
CA GLU A 298 -16.69 -35.20 -7.69
C GLU A 298 -17.76 -36.29 -7.87
N LYS A 299 -18.32 -36.78 -6.76
CA LYS A 299 -19.43 -37.74 -6.80
C LYS A 299 -20.65 -37.14 -7.50
N TRP A 300 -21.04 -35.91 -7.16
CA TRP A 300 -22.18 -35.26 -7.80
C TRP A 300 -21.91 -34.91 -9.26
N LEU A 301 -20.68 -34.55 -9.62
CA LEU A 301 -20.31 -34.25 -11.00
C LEU A 301 -20.41 -35.50 -11.89
N ALA A 302 -20.20 -36.70 -11.34
CA ALA A 302 -20.44 -37.94 -12.06
C ALA A 302 -21.93 -38.13 -12.45
N ASP A 303 -22.86 -37.73 -11.56
CA ASP A 303 -24.30 -37.80 -11.81
C ASP A 303 -24.82 -36.61 -12.64
N TYR A 304 -24.12 -35.47 -12.58
CA TYR A 304 -24.47 -34.21 -13.26
C TYR A 304 -23.27 -33.67 -14.07
N PRO A 305 -22.83 -34.38 -15.12
CA PRO A 305 -21.62 -34.03 -15.87
C PRO A 305 -21.73 -32.65 -16.49
N GLY A 306 -20.67 -31.84 -16.30
CA GLY A 306 -20.61 -30.48 -16.83
C GLY A 306 -21.52 -29.46 -16.13
N ASN A 307 -22.09 -29.79 -14.95
CA ASN A 307 -22.86 -28.81 -14.19
C ASN A 307 -21.95 -27.64 -13.77
N PRO A 308 -22.28 -26.40 -14.16
CA PRO A 308 -21.35 -25.28 -14.03
C PRO A 308 -21.12 -24.83 -12.58
N VAL A 309 -22.08 -25.08 -11.68
CA VAL A 309 -21.95 -24.75 -10.25
C VAL A 309 -20.98 -25.72 -9.57
N LEU A 310 -21.08 -27.02 -9.88
CA LEU A 310 -20.16 -28.02 -9.34
C LEU A 310 -18.72 -27.79 -9.83
N VAL A 311 -18.56 -27.47 -11.12
CA VAL A 311 -17.25 -27.16 -11.70
C VAL A 311 -16.65 -25.89 -11.08
N HIS A 312 -17.47 -24.86 -10.84
CA HIS A 312 -17.05 -23.66 -10.11
C HIS A 312 -16.48 -23.99 -8.72
N PHE A 313 -17.20 -24.77 -7.92
CA PHE A 313 -16.71 -25.15 -6.59
C PHE A 313 -15.46 -26.03 -6.61
N LEU A 314 -15.34 -26.95 -7.59
CA LEU A 314 -14.10 -27.71 -7.78
C LEU A 314 -12.93 -26.80 -8.19
N GLY A 315 -13.17 -25.79 -9.03
CA GLY A 315 -12.17 -24.79 -9.39
C GLY A 315 -11.70 -23.98 -8.18
N GLN A 316 -12.61 -23.57 -7.29
CA GLN A 316 -12.25 -22.90 -6.04
C GLN A 316 -11.37 -23.77 -5.14
N LEU A 317 -11.73 -25.06 -4.97
CA LEU A 317 -10.93 -26.00 -4.19
C LEU A 317 -9.54 -26.24 -4.77
N ALA A 318 -9.43 -26.37 -6.10
CA ALA A 318 -8.16 -26.51 -6.79
C ALA A 318 -7.26 -25.28 -6.54
N GLY A 319 -7.82 -24.07 -6.69
CA GLY A 319 -7.10 -22.82 -6.42
C GLY A 319 -6.66 -22.70 -4.96
N ALA A 320 -7.54 -22.98 -4.00
CA ALA A 320 -7.21 -22.95 -2.57
C ALA A 320 -6.15 -23.99 -2.19
N GLY A 321 -6.11 -25.13 -2.88
CA GLY A 321 -5.10 -26.18 -2.73
C GLY A 321 -3.77 -25.90 -3.44
N GLY A 322 -3.65 -24.77 -4.16
CA GLY A 322 -2.45 -24.39 -4.92
C GLY A 322 -2.30 -25.09 -6.27
N ASP A 323 -3.29 -25.87 -6.72
CA ASP A 323 -3.31 -26.44 -8.08
C ASP A 323 -3.91 -25.44 -9.08
N GLU A 324 -3.13 -24.41 -9.36
CA GLU A 324 -3.51 -23.34 -10.28
C GLU A 324 -3.76 -23.85 -11.72
N ALA A 325 -3.10 -24.95 -12.11
CA ALA A 325 -3.27 -25.55 -13.43
C ALA A 325 -4.64 -26.23 -13.56
N GLU A 326 -5.05 -27.01 -12.55
CA GLU A 326 -6.39 -27.60 -12.51
C GLU A 326 -7.45 -26.49 -12.43
N ALA A 327 -7.27 -25.50 -11.56
CA ALA A 327 -8.21 -24.39 -11.40
C ALA A 327 -8.42 -23.61 -12.71
N ALA A 328 -7.34 -23.26 -13.42
CA ALA A 328 -7.42 -22.57 -14.69
C ALA A 328 -8.11 -23.40 -15.77
N ARG A 329 -7.81 -24.71 -15.86
CA ARG A 329 -8.45 -25.63 -16.81
C ARG A 329 -9.96 -25.72 -16.55
N LEU A 330 -10.37 -25.95 -15.30
CA LEU A 330 -11.77 -26.03 -14.91
C LEU A 330 -12.51 -24.72 -15.22
N ALA A 331 -11.90 -23.58 -14.91
CA ALA A 331 -12.47 -22.26 -15.19
C ALA A 331 -12.69 -22.03 -16.70
N GLU A 332 -11.68 -22.36 -17.53
CA GLU A 332 -11.77 -22.21 -18.98
C GLU A 332 -12.85 -23.11 -19.59
N GLU A 333 -12.85 -24.40 -19.22
CA GLU A 333 -13.84 -25.38 -19.69
C GLU A 333 -15.26 -24.96 -19.29
N ASN A 334 -15.45 -24.50 -18.05
CA ASN A 334 -16.75 -24.05 -17.55
C ASN A 334 -17.24 -22.81 -18.30
N TYR A 335 -16.35 -21.82 -18.53
CA TYR A 335 -16.69 -20.62 -19.29
C TYR A 335 -17.06 -20.95 -20.74
N ARG A 336 -16.31 -21.83 -21.40
CA ARG A 336 -16.61 -22.26 -22.77
C ARG A 336 -17.94 -23.02 -22.86
N ALA A 337 -18.25 -23.84 -21.88
CA ALA A 337 -19.49 -24.62 -21.84
C ALA A 337 -20.71 -23.78 -21.47
N CYS A 338 -20.57 -22.82 -20.55
CA CYS A 338 -21.66 -22.00 -20.02
C CYS A 338 -21.26 -20.51 -19.94
N PRO A 339 -21.09 -19.82 -21.09
CA PRO A 339 -20.62 -18.43 -21.11
C PRO A 339 -21.61 -17.42 -20.53
N ASP A 340 -22.86 -17.82 -20.28
CA ASP A 340 -23.90 -17.02 -19.62
C ASP A 340 -23.97 -17.26 -18.09
N TYR A 341 -23.09 -18.09 -17.54
CA TYR A 341 -22.93 -18.25 -16.10
C TYR A 341 -21.88 -17.30 -15.56
N LEU A 342 -22.31 -16.38 -14.68
CA LEU A 342 -21.44 -15.31 -14.17
C LEU A 342 -20.17 -15.84 -13.51
N PHE A 343 -20.30 -16.83 -12.63
CA PHE A 343 -19.15 -17.34 -11.89
C PHE A 343 -18.12 -18.00 -12.81
N ALA A 344 -18.54 -18.69 -13.88
CA ALA A 344 -17.60 -19.19 -14.88
C ALA A 344 -16.83 -18.05 -15.58
N ARG A 345 -17.47 -16.91 -15.86
CA ARG A 345 -16.78 -15.71 -16.37
C ARG A 345 -15.76 -15.18 -15.36
N CYS A 346 -16.16 -15.08 -14.09
CA CYS A 346 -15.29 -14.56 -13.03
C CYS A 346 -14.08 -15.46 -12.78
N ASP A 347 -14.30 -16.78 -12.68
CA ASP A 347 -13.23 -17.76 -12.49
C ASP A 347 -12.23 -17.70 -13.65
N TRP A 348 -12.72 -17.64 -14.89
CA TRP A 348 -11.86 -17.57 -16.06
C TRP A 348 -11.10 -16.24 -16.13
N ALA A 349 -11.75 -15.12 -15.79
CA ALA A 349 -11.08 -13.83 -15.68
C ALA A 349 -9.96 -13.84 -14.63
N MET A 350 -10.20 -14.46 -13.47
CA MET A 350 -9.17 -14.64 -12.43
C MET A 350 -7.99 -15.48 -12.94
N ALA A 351 -8.26 -16.59 -13.64
CA ALA A 351 -7.23 -17.44 -14.23
C ALA A 351 -6.41 -16.69 -15.31
N LEU A 352 -7.06 -15.87 -16.15
CA LEU A 352 -6.38 -15.02 -17.13
C LEU A 352 -5.42 -14.02 -16.46
N MET A 353 -5.83 -13.38 -15.36
CA MET A 353 -4.96 -12.46 -14.63
C MET A 353 -3.74 -13.17 -14.02
N ARG A 354 -3.91 -14.40 -13.50
CA ARG A 354 -2.77 -15.19 -12.99
C ARG A 354 -1.81 -15.63 -14.09
N ALA A 355 -2.31 -15.78 -15.31
CA ALA A 355 -1.52 -16.09 -16.50
C ALA A 355 -0.93 -14.84 -17.18
N ASP A 356 -1.01 -13.65 -16.54
CA ASP A 356 -0.58 -12.36 -17.09
C ASP A 356 -1.23 -12.02 -18.45
N ARG A 357 -2.49 -12.44 -18.63
CA ARG A 357 -3.32 -12.19 -19.83
C ARG A 357 -4.44 -11.21 -19.55
N ASP A 358 -4.12 -10.13 -18.83
CA ASP A 358 -5.07 -9.10 -18.37
C ASP A 358 -5.90 -8.49 -19.51
N GLN A 359 -5.32 -8.35 -20.70
CA GLN A 359 -5.98 -7.76 -21.88
C GLN A 359 -7.24 -8.51 -22.34
N GLU A 360 -7.39 -9.79 -21.97
CA GLU A 360 -8.54 -10.61 -22.36
C GLU A 360 -9.71 -10.51 -21.36
N VAL A 361 -9.45 -10.06 -20.14
CA VAL A 361 -10.42 -10.00 -19.03
C VAL A 361 -11.68 -9.19 -19.40
N PRO A 362 -11.59 -7.98 -19.99
CA PRO A 362 -12.78 -7.22 -20.36
C PRO A 362 -13.68 -7.94 -21.37
N GLY A 363 -13.09 -8.74 -22.27
CA GLY A 363 -13.84 -9.52 -23.26
C GLY A 363 -14.58 -10.72 -22.64
N VAL A 364 -14.02 -11.31 -21.58
CA VAL A 364 -14.63 -12.44 -20.86
C VAL A 364 -15.76 -12.00 -19.94
N VAL A 365 -15.51 -10.99 -19.10
CA VAL A 365 -16.51 -10.51 -18.13
C VAL A 365 -17.59 -9.71 -18.86
N GLY A 366 -17.17 -8.76 -19.71
CA GLY A 366 -18.06 -7.87 -20.45
C GLY A 366 -18.66 -6.74 -19.61
N GLY A 367 -19.42 -5.87 -20.27
CA GLY A 367 -20.28 -4.88 -19.63
C GLY A 367 -19.57 -3.82 -18.77
N GLY A 368 -18.25 -3.67 -18.89
CA GLY A 368 -17.47 -2.76 -18.03
C GLY A 368 -17.55 -3.13 -16.55
N PHE A 369 -17.73 -4.42 -16.23
CA PHE A 369 -17.89 -4.93 -14.86
C PHE A 369 -19.17 -4.45 -14.14
N LEU A 370 -20.18 -3.97 -14.89
CA LEU A 370 -21.48 -3.59 -14.33
C LEU A 370 -22.52 -4.68 -14.59
N LEU A 371 -23.12 -5.22 -13.55
CA LEU A 371 -24.09 -6.33 -13.64
C LEU A 371 -25.22 -6.10 -14.66
N PRO A 372 -25.90 -4.93 -14.72
CA PRO A 372 -26.95 -4.68 -15.72
C PRO A 372 -26.45 -4.68 -17.16
N ARG A 373 -25.15 -4.43 -17.38
CA ARG A 373 -24.52 -4.45 -18.71
C ARG A 373 -23.96 -5.83 -19.06
N ILE A 374 -23.55 -6.62 -18.06
CA ILE A 374 -23.19 -8.03 -18.23
C ILE A 374 -24.44 -8.84 -18.60
N PHE A 375 -25.58 -8.57 -17.94
CA PHE A 375 -26.86 -9.21 -18.19
C PHE A 375 -27.95 -8.19 -18.54
N PRO A 376 -28.01 -7.74 -19.81
CA PRO A 376 -29.03 -6.82 -20.28
C PRO A 376 -30.43 -7.36 -19.98
N GLY A 377 -31.29 -6.53 -19.38
CA GLY A 377 -32.67 -6.87 -19.04
C GLY A 377 -32.86 -7.45 -17.62
N ARG A 378 -31.78 -7.85 -16.92
CA ARG A 378 -31.85 -8.17 -15.49
C ARG A 378 -31.66 -6.90 -14.65
N LYS A 379 -32.55 -6.71 -13.67
CA LYS A 379 -32.52 -5.58 -12.74
C LYS A 379 -32.41 -5.99 -11.28
N VAL A 380 -32.44 -7.30 -11.00
CA VAL A 380 -32.28 -7.86 -9.65
C VAL A 380 -31.17 -8.91 -9.69
N PHE A 381 -30.21 -8.79 -8.80
CA PHE A 381 -29.04 -9.67 -8.71
C PHE A 381 -28.84 -10.15 -7.27
N HIS A 382 -28.24 -11.31 -7.11
CA HIS A 382 -27.85 -11.81 -5.79
C HIS A 382 -26.59 -11.10 -5.28
N VAL A 383 -26.42 -10.96 -3.96
CA VAL A 383 -25.23 -10.35 -3.35
C VAL A 383 -23.93 -11.04 -3.82
N SER A 384 -23.92 -12.37 -3.91
CA SER A 384 -22.76 -13.11 -4.41
C SER A 384 -22.41 -12.83 -5.88
N GLU A 385 -23.39 -12.44 -6.72
CA GLU A 385 -23.11 -12.00 -8.10
C GLU A 385 -22.36 -10.66 -8.10
N LEU A 386 -22.76 -9.73 -7.21
CA LEU A 386 -22.08 -8.44 -7.05
C LEU A 386 -20.66 -8.63 -6.51
N VAL A 387 -20.51 -9.39 -5.44
CA VAL A 387 -19.20 -9.65 -4.82
C VAL A 387 -18.23 -10.28 -5.81
N ALA A 388 -18.67 -11.29 -6.57
CA ALA A 388 -17.82 -11.97 -7.55
C ALA A 388 -17.32 -11.01 -8.64
N VAL A 389 -18.19 -10.15 -9.18
CA VAL A 389 -17.79 -9.17 -10.21
C VAL A 389 -16.89 -8.10 -9.62
N CYS A 390 -17.19 -7.60 -8.41
CA CYS A 390 -16.37 -6.60 -7.73
C CYS A 390 -14.97 -7.13 -7.41
N GLN A 391 -14.83 -8.41 -7.03
CA GLN A 391 -13.53 -9.05 -6.80
C GLN A 391 -12.67 -9.07 -8.07
N VAL A 392 -13.27 -9.43 -9.21
CA VAL A 392 -12.56 -9.44 -10.49
C VAL A 392 -12.19 -8.03 -10.90
N ALA A 393 -13.14 -7.09 -10.81
CA ALA A 393 -12.94 -5.71 -11.23
C ALA A 393 -11.88 -5.00 -10.39
N SER A 394 -11.89 -5.15 -9.06
CA SER A 394 -10.92 -4.53 -8.17
C SER A 394 -9.50 -5.01 -8.49
N ARG A 395 -9.29 -6.32 -8.68
CA ARG A 395 -7.99 -6.90 -9.06
C ARG A 395 -7.53 -6.48 -10.44
N TYR A 396 -8.44 -6.50 -11.42
CA TYR A 396 -8.13 -6.05 -12.78
C TYR A 396 -7.65 -4.60 -12.78
N TYR A 397 -8.43 -3.68 -12.21
CA TYR A 397 -8.05 -2.27 -12.19
C TYR A 397 -6.81 -1.99 -11.32
N ALA A 398 -6.57 -2.78 -10.27
CA ALA A 398 -5.32 -2.72 -9.52
C ALA A 398 -4.10 -3.00 -10.41
N ARG A 399 -4.18 -4.08 -11.21
CA ARG A 399 -3.12 -4.48 -12.15
C ARG A 399 -2.93 -3.48 -13.29
N GLN A 400 -4.00 -2.79 -13.69
CA GLN A 400 -3.94 -1.66 -14.63
C GLN A 400 -3.38 -0.36 -14.02
N GLN A 401 -2.88 -0.37 -12.78
CA GLN A 401 -2.41 0.82 -12.05
C GLN A 401 -3.50 1.89 -11.87
N LYS A 402 -4.75 1.41 -11.78
CA LYS A 402 -5.96 2.20 -11.51
C LYS A 402 -6.54 1.89 -10.11
N PRO A 403 -5.84 2.26 -9.03
CA PRO A 403 -6.27 1.95 -7.66
C PRO A 403 -7.53 2.71 -7.19
N ALA A 404 -7.79 3.93 -7.69
CA ALA A 404 -8.99 4.69 -7.35
C ALA A 404 -10.24 4.04 -7.96
N VAL A 405 -10.13 3.54 -9.20
CA VAL A 405 -11.21 2.76 -9.84
C VAL A 405 -11.40 1.42 -9.13
N ALA A 406 -10.31 0.71 -8.84
CA ALA A 406 -10.35 -0.56 -8.12
C ALA A 406 -11.03 -0.43 -6.74
N LYS A 407 -10.69 0.61 -5.97
CA LYS A 407 -11.31 0.90 -4.66
C LYS A 407 -12.84 1.06 -4.78
N ARG A 408 -13.35 1.66 -5.85
CA ARG A 408 -14.81 1.85 -6.00
C ARG A 408 -15.58 0.55 -6.07
N PHE A 409 -15.03 -0.49 -6.68
CA PHE A 409 -15.65 -1.81 -6.67
C PHE A 409 -15.65 -2.44 -5.27
N LEU A 410 -14.62 -2.21 -4.46
CA LEU A 410 -14.60 -2.64 -3.06
C LEU A 410 -15.58 -1.83 -2.19
N ASP A 411 -15.73 -0.53 -2.45
CA ASP A 411 -16.70 0.31 -1.76
C ASP A 411 -18.15 -0.17 -2.02
N LEU A 412 -18.45 -0.68 -3.23
CA LEU A 412 -19.74 -1.30 -3.52
C LEU A 412 -19.98 -2.55 -2.66
N VAL A 413 -18.96 -3.37 -2.44
CA VAL A 413 -19.05 -4.55 -1.55
C VAL A 413 -19.26 -4.10 -0.11
N ARG A 414 -18.50 -3.11 0.37
CA ARG A 414 -18.64 -2.57 1.73
C ARG A 414 -20.04 -2.04 2.02
N GLN A 415 -20.72 -1.46 1.03
CA GLN A 415 -22.08 -0.97 1.18
C GLN A 415 -23.13 -2.07 1.35
N VAL A 416 -22.90 -3.26 0.77
CA VAL A 416 -23.89 -4.35 0.80
C VAL A 416 -23.53 -5.44 1.81
N GLU A 417 -22.25 -5.67 2.06
CA GLU A 417 -21.74 -6.77 2.88
C GLU A 417 -20.42 -6.33 3.55
N PRO A 418 -20.51 -5.49 4.60
CA PRO A 418 -19.35 -4.83 5.21
C PRO A 418 -18.35 -5.81 5.84
N ASP A 419 -18.82 -6.98 6.28
CA ASP A 419 -18.00 -8.02 6.92
C ASP A 419 -17.48 -9.08 5.93
N HIS A 420 -17.69 -8.87 4.62
CA HIS A 420 -17.30 -9.86 3.63
C HIS A 420 -15.76 -10.05 3.63
N PRO A 421 -15.23 -11.30 3.66
CA PRO A 421 -13.78 -11.58 3.72
C PRO A 421 -12.93 -10.85 2.66
N LEU A 422 -13.49 -10.59 1.47
CA LEU A 422 -12.86 -9.81 0.41
C LEU A 422 -12.35 -8.44 0.89
N LEU A 423 -13.09 -7.77 1.78
CA LEU A 423 -12.76 -6.45 2.31
C LEU A 423 -11.61 -6.50 3.32
N HIS A 424 -11.37 -7.68 3.89
CA HIS A 424 -10.35 -7.94 4.88
C HIS A 424 -9.06 -8.54 4.30
N THR A 425 -8.91 -8.49 2.97
CA THR A 425 -7.68 -8.92 2.27
C THR A 425 -6.63 -7.80 2.23
N GLU A 426 -5.35 -8.18 2.26
CA GLU A 426 -4.22 -7.24 2.15
C GLU A 426 -4.33 -6.34 0.89
N GLU A 427 -4.80 -6.92 -0.21
CA GLU A 427 -5.06 -6.28 -1.50
C GLU A 427 -6.08 -5.12 -1.38
N SER A 428 -7.19 -5.35 -0.67
CA SER A 428 -8.26 -4.36 -0.48
C SER A 428 -7.82 -3.14 0.34
N TYR A 429 -6.99 -3.36 1.35
CA TYR A 429 -6.44 -2.27 2.18
C TYR A 429 -5.38 -1.45 1.43
N ALA A 430 -4.49 -2.11 0.68
CA ALA A 430 -3.49 -1.44 -0.14
C ALA A 430 -4.14 -0.50 -1.17
N LEU A 431 -5.20 -0.95 -1.84
CA LEU A 431 -5.97 -0.14 -2.79
C LEU A 431 -6.58 1.12 -2.16
N SER A 432 -7.13 0.98 -0.94
CA SER A 432 -7.70 2.10 -0.19
C SER A 432 -6.65 3.13 0.19
N LEU A 433 -5.42 2.70 0.48
CA LEU A 433 -4.29 3.58 0.76
C LEU A 433 -3.75 4.26 -0.52
N PHE A 434 -3.45 3.48 -1.58
CA PHE A 434 -2.94 4.02 -2.84
C PHE A 434 -3.90 5.02 -3.50
N SER A 435 -5.21 4.77 -3.44
CA SER A 435 -6.23 5.71 -3.89
C SER A 435 -6.14 7.05 -3.16
N ARG A 436 -6.02 7.03 -1.83
CA ARG A 436 -5.88 8.24 -1.00
C ARG A 436 -4.58 8.98 -1.31
N LEU A 437 -3.47 8.25 -1.46
CA LEU A 437 -2.16 8.82 -1.81
C LEU A 437 -2.17 9.52 -3.19
N LYS A 438 -2.74 8.88 -4.22
CA LYS A 438 -2.81 9.43 -5.59
C LYS A 438 -3.74 10.63 -5.70
N ALA A 439 -4.86 10.62 -4.97
CA ALA A 439 -5.79 11.75 -4.90
C ALA A 439 -5.12 13.00 -4.32
N SER A 440 -4.31 12.86 -3.27
CA SER A 440 -3.57 13.96 -2.65
C SER A 440 -2.43 14.47 -3.52
N PHE A 441 -1.63 13.58 -4.12
CA PHE A 441 -0.51 13.98 -5.00
C PHE A 441 -0.97 14.87 -6.18
N ARG A 442 -2.17 14.64 -6.74
CA ARG A 442 -2.71 15.45 -7.83
C ARG A 442 -3.42 16.75 -7.39
N ARG A 443 -3.85 16.88 -6.13
CA ARG A 443 -4.32 18.17 -5.59
C ARG A 443 -3.17 19.18 -5.50
N LEU A 444 -1.95 18.71 -5.21
CA LEU A 444 -0.75 19.54 -5.09
C LEU A 444 -0.10 19.90 -6.43
N PHE A 445 -0.12 19.01 -7.43
CA PHE A 445 0.59 19.21 -8.70
C PHE A 445 -0.33 19.34 -9.94
N GLY A 446 -1.65 19.18 -9.79
CA GLY A 446 -2.61 19.20 -10.89
C GLY A 446 -3.17 20.58 -11.24
N ARG A 447 -2.32 21.50 -11.69
CA ARG A 447 -2.73 22.56 -12.63
C ARG A 447 -2.28 22.13 -14.03
N PRO A 448 -3.19 21.97 -15.02
CA PRO A 448 -2.76 21.89 -16.41
C PRO A 448 -2.08 23.22 -16.76
N GLY A 449 -0.83 23.13 -17.22
CA GLY A 449 -0.14 24.28 -17.78
C GLY A 449 -0.91 24.80 -18.99
N THR A 450 -1.39 26.03 -18.92
CA THR A 450 -1.49 26.87 -20.11
C THR A 450 -0.19 27.65 -20.21
N ASP A 451 0.76 27.00 -20.85
CA ASP A 451 1.92 27.61 -21.47
C ASP A 451 1.40 28.41 -22.69
N ASP A 452 0.79 29.58 -22.45
CA ASP A 452 0.37 30.47 -23.53
C ASP A 452 0.41 31.95 -23.10
N ARG A 453 1.61 32.42 -22.72
CA ARG A 453 1.94 33.85 -22.66
C ARG A 453 3.40 34.11 -23.01
N ARG A 454 3.84 33.60 -24.17
CA ARG A 454 5.03 34.11 -24.87
C ARG A 454 4.87 34.05 -26.38
N GLN A 455 3.89 34.78 -26.91
CA GLN A 455 3.89 35.29 -28.28
C GLN A 455 2.82 36.39 -28.43
N ALA A 456 3.07 37.54 -27.81
CA ALA A 456 2.31 38.76 -28.08
C ALA A 456 3.22 39.98 -27.86
N THR A 457 4.31 40.06 -28.60
CA THR A 457 5.02 41.31 -28.91
C THR A 457 5.89 41.03 -30.13
N GLY A 458 5.39 41.41 -31.30
CA GLY A 458 6.03 41.22 -32.59
C GLY A 458 5.16 41.85 -33.65
N THR A 459 5.11 43.18 -33.63
CA THR A 459 4.72 43.99 -34.79
C THR A 459 5.61 43.67 -35.99
N ASP A 460 5.06 43.91 -37.18
CA ASP A 460 5.65 43.97 -38.53
C ASP A 460 4.98 42.90 -39.42
N GLY A 461 4.13 43.21 -40.40
CA GLY A 461 4.07 44.38 -41.27
C GLY A 461 4.43 43.96 -42.70
N HIS A 462 3.55 43.23 -43.40
CA HIS A 462 3.49 43.23 -44.88
C HIS A 462 2.27 42.44 -45.39
N ASP A 463 1.37 43.16 -46.06
CA ASP A 463 0.68 42.67 -47.27
C ASP A 463 1.74 42.39 -48.34
N PRO A 464 1.56 41.37 -49.21
CA PRO A 464 0.78 41.63 -50.42
C PRO A 464 -0.04 40.47 -51.00
N ASP A 465 -1.01 40.93 -51.81
CA ASP A 465 -1.82 40.29 -52.87
C ASP A 465 -3.10 39.52 -52.50
#